data_AF-A0A453PTC5-F1
#
_entry.id   AF-A0A453PTC5-F1
#
_cell.length_a   1.000
_cell.length_b   1.000
_cell.length_c   1.000
_cell.angle_alpha   90.00
_cell.angle_beta   90.00
_cell.angle_gamma   90.00
#
_symmetry.space_group_name_H-M   'P 1'
#
loop_
_entity.id
_entity.type
_entity.pdbx_description
1 polymer ?
#
loop_
_entity_poly.entity_id
_entity_poly.type
_entity_poly.pdbx_seq_one_letter_code
_entity_poly.pdbx_strand_id
1 'polypeptide(L)'
;GMDAQVAYGFHHLRDEKPYLAQGPVANKLIYAGYSCTQGWFCTPCTASPQLRGLRNILRLYIKRANCSEWEQIQMPSSVRSIVVLNLDNYASGKHPWGDLKPDYLEKKGFVEAHSDDGLIEIFGLKEGWHASFVMAELIKAKHIAQAAAIKFEMRGGEWDRAYVQMDGEPWKQPLIQDQSTIVEINKVPYHSRMINGDS
;
A
#
# COMPACT_ATOMS: atom_id res chain seq x y z
N GLY A 1 1.00 4.21 -5.68
CA GLY A 1 -0.35 4.84 -5.52
C GLY A 1 -0.20 6.27 -5.06
N MET A 2 -1.30 6.95 -4.68
CA MET A 2 -1.22 8.35 -4.24
C MET A 2 -0.34 8.57 -3.01
N ASP A 3 -0.32 7.64 -2.06
CA ASP A 3 0.56 7.74 -0.88
C ASP A 3 2.04 7.76 -1.27
N ALA A 4 2.45 6.86 -2.18
CA ALA A 4 3.81 6.85 -2.73
C ALA A 4 4.17 8.14 -3.50
N GLN A 5 3.18 8.83 -4.08
CA GLN A 5 3.39 10.13 -4.74
C GLN A 5 3.72 11.23 -3.72
N VAL A 6 3.04 11.22 -2.57
CA VAL A 6 3.35 12.11 -1.45
C VAL A 6 4.73 11.78 -0.90
N ALA A 7 5.02 10.51 -0.66
CA ALA A 7 6.33 10.06 -0.19
C ALA A 7 7.46 10.50 -1.14
N TYR A 8 7.28 10.34 -2.44
CA TYR A 8 8.23 10.80 -3.45
C TYR A 8 8.47 12.32 -3.37
N GLY A 9 7.39 13.12 -3.27
CA GLY A 9 7.50 14.58 -3.14
C GLY A 9 8.20 15.02 -1.86
N PHE A 10 7.87 14.37 -0.74
CA PHE A 10 8.49 14.61 0.56
C PHE A 10 9.99 14.24 0.55
N HIS A 11 10.34 13.08 0.00
CA HIS A 11 11.72 12.61 -0.08
C HIS A 11 12.59 13.58 -0.87
N HIS A 12 12.11 14.02 -2.04
CA HIS A 12 12.83 14.99 -2.86
C HIS A 12 13.04 16.33 -2.15
N LEU A 13 12.03 16.84 -1.42
CA LEU A 13 12.19 18.06 -0.63
C LEU A 13 13.24 17.90 0.47
N ARG A 14 13.27 16.73 1.14
CA ARG A 14 14.24 16.46 2.19
C ARG A 14 15.66 16.46 1.63
N ASP A 15 15.85 15.95 0.42
CA ASP A 15 17.15 15.93 -0.25
C ASP A 15 17.58 17.34 -0.69
N GLU A 16 16.66 18.13 -1.25
CA GLU A 16 16.96 19.50 -1.69
C GLU A 16 17.14 20.48 -0.52
N LYS A 17 16.35 20.32 0.54
CA LYS A 17 16.23 21.26 1.67
C LYS A 17 16.17 20.51 3.01
N PRO A 18 17.26 19.83 3.41
CA PRO A 18 17.27 19.01 4.64
C PRO A 18 17.00 19.82 5.91
N TYR A 19 17.30 21.13 5.89
CA TYR A 19 17.04 22.04 7.01
C TYR A 19 15.55 22.21 7.35
N LEU A 20 14.64 21.91 6.41
CA LEU A 20 13.19 21.93 6.66
C LEU A 20 12.69 20.64 7.34
N ALA A 21 13.44 19.55 7.23
CA ALA A 21 13.04 18.20 7.65
C ALA A 21 13.86 17.69 8.86
N GLN A 22 14.18 18.57 9.81
CA GLN A 22 15.08 18.28 10.95
C GLN A 22 14.39 17.62 12.16
N GLY A 23 13.18 17.07 12.01
CA GLY A 23 12.57 16.36 13.12
C GLY A 23 11.24 15.68 12.81
N PRO A 24 10.77 14.76 13.67
CA PRO A 24 9.57 13.97 13.42
C PRO A 24 8.30 14.81 13.22
N VAL A 25 8.16 15.93 13.95
CA VAL A 25 7.00 16.84 13.82
C VAL A 25 7.04 17.60 12.49
N ALA A 26 8.20 18.15 12.13
CA ALA A 26 8.39 18.84 10.86
C ALA A 26 8.12 17.89 9.68
N ASN A 27 8.63 16.66 9.73
CA ASN A 27 8.41 15.64 8.70
C ASN A 27 6.92 15.33 8.52
N LYS A 28 6.18 15.16 9.62
CA LYS A 28 4.73 14.93 9.58
C LYS A 28 3.97 16.11 8.96
N LEU A 29 4.31 17.35 9.31
CA LEU A 29 3.67 18.55 8.76
C LEU A 29 3.95 18.71 7.26
N ILE A 30 5.18 18.48 6.83
CA ILE A 30 5.56 18.55 5.43
C ILE A 30 4.84 17.46 4.62
N TYR A 31 4.80 16.22 5.13
CA TYR A 31 4.07 15.12 4.49
C TYR A 31 2.57 15.45 4.33
N ALA A 32 1.95 16.01 5.37
CA ALA A 32 0.58 16.50 5.32
C ALA A 32 0.41 17.61 4.27
N GLY A 33 1.35 18.55 4.17
CA GLY A 33 1.36 19.61 3.16
C GLY A 33 1.43 19.07 1.72
N TYR A 34 2.29 18.09 1.46
CA TYR A 34 2.33 17.41 0.15
C TYR A 34 1.05 16.67 -0.16
N SER A 35 0.43 16.06 0.85
CA SER A 35 -0.84 15.36 0.70
C SER A 35 -1.97 16.32 0.26
N CYS A 36 -1.98 17.55 0.78
CA CYS A 36 -2.90 18.62 0.38
C CYS A 36 -2.62 19.15 -1.03
N THR A 37 -1.36 19.45 -1.35
CA THR A 37 -0.97 20.11 -2.61
C THR A 37 -1.01 19.21 -3.83
N GLN A 38 -0.81 17.89 -3.66
CA GLN A 38 -0.88 16.91 -4.75
C GLN A 38 -2.32 16.50 -5.13
N GLY A 39 -3.33 17.15 -4.53
CA GLY A 39 -4.74 16.94 -4.87
C GLY A 39 -5.36 15.69 -4.24
N TRP A 40 -4.66 14.98 -3.36
CA TRP A 40 -5.19 13.76 -2.72
C TRP A 40 -6.47 14.03 -1.89
N PHE A 41 -6.59 15.21 -1.30
CA PHE A 41 -7.81 15.64 -0.59
C PHE A 41 -8.88 16.28 -1.49
N CYS A 42 -8.53 16.67 -2.73
CA CYS A 42 -9.43 17.32 -3.70
C CYS A 42 -9.76 16.41 -4.89
N THR A 43 -9.54 15.10 -4.74
CA THR A 43 -9.76 14.10 -5.78
C THR A 43 -11.18 14.05 -6.39
N PRO A 44 -12.28 14.38 -5.67
CA PRO A 44 -13.62 14.44 -6.28
C PRO A 44 -13.79 15.54 -7.33
N CYS A 45 -12.93 16.57 -7.31
CA CYS A 45 -13.07 17.79 -8.12
C CYS A 45 -12.12 17.82 -9.34
N THR A 46 -11.39 16.74 -9.60
CA THR A 46 -10.30 16.72 -10.58
C THR A 46 -10.45 15.56 -11.57
N ALA A 47 -10.51 15.90 -12.85
CA ALA A 47 -10.73 14.96 -13.96
C ALA A 47 -9.43 14.30 -14.48
N SER A 48 -8.30 14.50 -13.80
CA SER A 48 -7.00 14.06 -14.33
C SER A 48 -6.91 12.52 -14.36
N PRO A 49 -6.35 11.93 -15.44
CA PRO A 49 -6.16 10.49 -15.55
C PRO A 49 -5.38 9.91 -14.37
N GLN A 50 -4.39 10.64 -13.86
CA GLN A 50 -3.56 10.30 -12.70
C GLN A 50 -4.36 10.01 -11.42
N LEU A 51 -5.59 10.51 -11.34
CA LEU A 51 -6.48 10.33 -10.20
C LEU A 51 -7.57 9.27 -10.44
N ARG A 52 -7.65 8.66 -11.64
CA ARG A 52 -8.55 7.52 -11.90
C ARG A 52 -8.06 6.30 -11.11
N GLY A 53 -8.98 5.58 -10.45
CA GLY A 53 -8.66 4.53 -9.47
C GLY A 53 -7.75 3.42 -9.99
N LEU A 54 -7.07 2.72 -9.07
CA LEU A 54 -6.02 1.73 -9.38
C LEU A 54 -6.50 0.58 -10.27
N ARG A 55 -7.80 0.28 -10.28
CA ARG A 55 -8.40 -0.81 -11.07
C ARG A 55 -8.08 -0.77 -12.57
N ASN A 56 -7.78 0.41 -13.12
CA ASN A 56 -7.54 0.57 -14.55
C ASN A 56 -6.09 0.27 -14.93
N ILE A 57 -5.16 0.42 -13.98
CA ILE A 57 -3.71 0.27 -14.22
C ILE A 57 -3.13 -0.98 -13.57
N LEU A 58 -3.73 -1.45 -12.48
CA LEU A 58 -3.18 -2.50 -11.64
C LEU A 58 -4.10 -3.73 -11.63
N ARG A 59 -3.54 -4.87 -12.00
CA ARG A 59 -4.13 -6.18 -11.72
C ARG A 59 -3.36 -6.82 -10.59
N LEU A 60 -4.09 -7.29 -9.59
CA LEU A 60 -3.57 -7.93 -8.41
C LEU A 60 -3.78 -9.44 -8.53
N TYR A 61 -2.71 -10.20 -8.33
CA TYR A 61 -2.75 -11.64 -8.21
C TYR A 61 -2.12 -12.04 -6.87
N ILE A 62 -2.70 -13.05 -6.22
CA ILE A 62 -2.20 -13.56 -4.94
C ILE A 62 -2.04 -15.09 -4.98
N LYS A 63 -1.16 -15.61 -4.13
CA LYS A 63 -1.18 -17.02 -3.72
C LYS A 63 -1.60 -17.11 -2.26
N ARG A 64 -2.46 -18.05 -1.93
CA ARG A 64 -2.85 -18.36 -0.54
C ARG A 64 -1.80 -19.26 0.11
N ALA A 65 -1.79 -19.33 1.45
CA ALA A 65 -0.80 -20.07 2.27
C ALA A 65 -0.51 -21.51 1.81
N ASN A 66 -1.51 -22.17 1.20
CA ASN A 66 -1.44 -23.57 0.78
C ASN A 66 -1.81 -23.76 -0.70
N CYS A 67 -1.62 -22.75 -1.55
CA CYS A 67 -1.96 -22.82 -2.97
C CYS A 67 -0.78 -22.42 -3.86
N SER A 68 -0.48 -23.24 -4.86
CA SER A 68 0.53 -22.94 -5.89
C SER A 68 0.03 -21.95 -6.94
N GLU A 69 -1.28 -21.88 -7.12
CA GLU A 69 -1.93 -21.14 -8.20
C GLU A 69 -2.13 -19.66 -7.87
N TRP A 70 -2.02 -18.84 -8.91
CA TRP A 70 -2.31 -17.41 -8.82
C TRP A 70 -3.82 -17.16 -8.92
N GLU A 71 -4.39 -16.55 -7.90
CA GLU A 71 -5.78 -16.06 -7.87
C GLU A 71 -5.80 -14.58 -8.22
N GLN A 72 -6.59 -14.16 -9.21
CA GLN A 72 -6.77 -12.74 -9.51
C GLN A 72 -7.76 -12.10 -8.54
N ILE A 73 -7.34 -11.03 -7.85
CA ILE A 73 -8.19 -10.26 -6.95
C ILE A 73 -8.72 -9.03 -7.67
N GLN A 74 -10.05 -8.88 -7.67
CA GLN A 74 -10.69 -7.71 -8.26
C GLN A 74 -10.46 -6.46 -7.40
N MET A 75 -9.81 -5.46 -8.00
CA MET A 75 -9.57 -4.18 -7.32
C MET A 75 -10.86 -3.39 -7.10
N PRO A 76 -11.20 -3.02 -5.84
CA PRO A 76 -12.34 -2.16 -5.60
C PRO A 76 -12.16 -0.80 -6.30
N SER A 77 -13.20 -0.32 -6.96
CA SER A 77 -13.16 0.92 -7.75
C SER A 77 -12.81 2.18 -6.96
N SER A 78 -13.05 2.17 -5.64
CA SER A 78 -12.73 3.27 -4.73
C SER A 78 -11.27 3.31 -4.29
N VAL A 79 -10.50 2.22 -4.49
CA VAL A 79 -9.12 2.12 -4.04
C VAL A 79 -8.19 2.87 -5.01
N ARG A 80 -7.35 3.74 -4.46
CA ARG A 80 -6.43 4.61 -5.20
C ARG A 80 -4.97 4.49 -4.72
N SER A 81 -4.74 3.90 -3.55
CA SER A 81 -3.43 3.40 -3.13
C SER A 81 -3.57 1.99 -2.59
N ILE A 82 -2.59 1.13 -2.87
CA ILE A 82 -2.48 -0.21 -2.32
C ILE A 82 -1.22 -0.23 -1.45
N VAL A 83 -1.33 -0.87 -0.30
CA VAL A 83 -0.23 -1.07 0.64
C VAL A 83 -0.15 -2.56 0.93
N VAL A 84 1.07 -3.08 0.92
CA VAL A 84 1.39 -4.48 1.27
C VAL A 84 2.30 -4.43 2.48
N LEU A 85 1.95 -5.17 3.52
CA LEU A 85 2.74 -5.24 4.74
C LEU A 85 3.12 -6.68 5.06
N ASN A 86 4.40 -6.85 5.42
CA ASN A 86 4.90 -8.03 6.09
C ASN A 86 4.90 -7.86 7.62
N LEU A 87 4.47 -6.70 8.11
CA LEU A 87 4.31 -6.38 9.52
C LEU A 87 2.83 -6.15 9.80
N ASP A 88 2.44 -6.35 11.06
CA ASP A 88 1.07 -6.14 11.54
C ASP A 88 0.69 -4.65 11.69
N ASN A 89 1.66 -3.75 11.51
CA ASN A 89 1.49 -2.32 11.72
C ASN A 89 2.01 -1.46 10.55
N TYR A 90 1.45 -0.25 10.47
CA TYR A 90 1.70 0.77 9.45
C TYR A 90 1.91 2.14 10.08
N ALA A 91 2.61 3.05 9.40
CA ALA A 91 2.63 4.49 9.70
C ALA A 91 2.72 4.85 11.20
N SER A 92 3.85 4.51 11.85
CA SER A 92 4.09 4.78 13.28
C SER A 92 3.28 3.90 14.24
N GLY A 93 3.13 2.60 13.92
CA GLY A 93 2.56 1.60 14.82
C GLY A 93 1.03 1.50 14.79
N LYS A 94 0.39 1.94 13.71
CA LYS A 94 -1.07 1.90 13.51
C LYS A 94 -1.49 0.58 12.90
N HIS A 95 -2.67 0.09 13.26
CA HIS A 95 -3.25 -1.12 12.66
C HIS A 95 -4.36 -0.72 11.68
N PRO A 96 -4.10 -0.64 10.35
CA PRO A 96 -5.03 0.01 9.41
C PRO A 96 -6.40 -0.67 9.32
N TRP A 97 -6.46 -1.97 9.55
CA TRP A 97 -7.71 -2.76 9.57
C TRP A 97 -8.27 -2.98 10.99
N GLY A 98 -7.51 -2.60 12.02
CA GLY A 98 -7.81 -2.80 13.44
C GLY A 98 -8.19 -4.25 13.78
N ASP A 99 -8.89 -4.43 14.90
CA ASP A 99 -9.35 -5.74 15.31
C ASP A 99 -10.54 -6.18 14.46
N LEU A 100 -10.32 -7.15 13.59
CA LEU A 100 -11.37 -7.74 12.78
C LEU A 100 -12.17 -8.71 13.64
N LYS A 101 -13.50 -8.60 13.60
CA LYS A 101 -14.37 -9.52 14.33
C LYS A 101 -14.17 -10.95 13.81
N PRO A 102 -14.25 -11.99 14.67
CA PRO A 102 -14.12 -13.39 14.24
C PRO A 102 -15.00 -13.75 13.03
N ASP A 103 -16.28 -13.37 13.05
CA ASP A 103 -17.20 -13.63 11.93
C ASP A 103 -16.76 -12.95 10.62
N TYR A 104 -16.08 -11.81 10.71
CA TYR A 104 -15.56 -11.11 9.52
C TYR A 104 -14.34 -11.85 8.97
N LEU A 105 -13.46 -12.32 9.85
CA LEU A 105 -12.29 -13.11 9.49
C LEU A 105 -12.73 -14.39 8.78
N GLU A 106 -13.65 -15.15 9.39
CA GLU A 106 -14.20 -16.38 8.80
C GLU A 106 -14.85 -16.13 7.44
N LYS A 107 -15.73 -15.12 7.35
CA LYS A 107 -16.40 -14.75 6.09
C LYS A 107 -15.42 -14.36 4.98
N LYS A 108 -14.27 -13.81 5.33
CA LYS A 108 -13.23 -13.40 4.37
C LYS A 108 -12.15 -14.45 4.14
N GLY A 109 -12.14 -15.51 4.94
CA GLY A 109 -11.02 -16.45 5.00
C GLY A 109 -9.73 -15.76 5.42
N PHE A 110 -9.83 -14.77 6.31
CA PHE A 110 -8.69 -14.09 6.91
C PHE A 110 -8.34 -14.73 8.24
N VAL A 111 -7.07 -14.62 8.62
CA VAL A 111 -6.54 -14.98 9.93
C VAL A 111 -6.09 -13.71 10.67
N GLU A 112 -5.82 -13.84 11.96
CA GLU A 112 -5.17 -12.78 12.71
C GLU A 112 -3.78 -12.50 12.12
N ALA A 113 -3.44 -11.21 11.98
CA ALA A 113 -2.20 -10.81 11.33
C ALA A 113 -1.02 -11.04 12.28
N HIS A 114 -0.02 -11.80 11.86
CA HIS A 114 1.21 -12.00 12.60
C HIS A 114 2.42 -11.78 11.69
N SER A 115 3.57 -11.45 12.27
CA SER A 115 4.80 -11.21 11.49
C SER A 115 5.55 -12.50 11.11
N ASP A 116 5.15 -13.65 11.66
CA ASP A 116 5.77 -14.98 11.47
C ASP A 116 4.84 -16.04 10.86
N ASP A 117 3.61 -15.69 10.48
CA ASP A 117 2.66 -16.62 9.85
C ASP A 117 2.99 -16.93 8.38
N GLY A 118 3.94 -16.20 7.79
CA GLY A 118 4.32 -16.34 6.39
C GLY A 118 3.32 -15.72 5.42
N LEU A 119 2.44 -14.84 5.90
CA LEU A 119 1.50 -14.07 5.13
C LEU A 119 1.90 -12.60 5.03
N ILE A 120 1.36 -11.93 4.03
CA ILE A 120 1.41 -10.49 3.83
C ILE A 120 -0.01 -9.95 3.79
N GLU A 121 -0.18 -8.79 4.41
CA GLU A 121 -1.43 -8.07 4.53
C GLU A 121 -1.56 -7.08 3.38
N ILE A 122 -2.69 -7.11 2.66
CA ILE A 122 -2.93 -6.24 1.52
C ILE A 122 -4.14 -5.37 1.80
N PHE A 123 -3.96 -4.06 1.88
CA PHE A 123 -5.07 -3.12 2.07
C PHE A 123 -5.04 -1.95 1.10
N GLY A 124 -6.21 -1.34 0.94
CA GLY A 124 -6.43 -0.21 0.05
C GLY A 124 -6.80 1.07 0.80
N LEU A 125 -6.23 2.18 0.34
CA LEU A 125 -6.62 3.54 0.71
C LEU A 125 -7.36 4.19 -0.47
N LYS A 126 -8.35 5.02 -0.15
CA LYS A 126 -9.14 5.77 -1.14
C LYS A 126 -8.51 7.17 -1.32
N GLU A 127 -9.28 8.23 -1.12
CA GLU A 127 -8.83 9.61 -1.07
C GLU A 127 -8.13 10.00 0.25
N GLY A 128 -7.56 11.20 0.28
CA GLY A 128 -6.73 11.68 1.39
C GLY A 128 -7.50 11.70 2.72
N TRP A 129 -8.78 12.06 2.69
CA TRP A 129 -9.64 12.04 3.89
C TRP A 129 -9.79 10.64 4.47
N HIS A 130 -10.04 9.64 3.62
CA HIS A 130 -10.09 8.24 4.03
C HIS A 130 -8.75 7.80 4.63
N ALA A 131 -7.63 8.11 3.96
CA ALA A 131 -6.31 7.81 4.47
C ALA A 131 -6.02 8.49 5.82
N SER A 132 -6.33 9.79 5.98
CA SER A 132 -6.12 10.52 7.24
C SER A 132 -6.93 9.95 8.39
N PHE A 133 -8.19 9.58 8.18
CA PHE A 133 -9.00 8.96 9.21
C PHE A 133 -8.53 7.55 9.57
N VAL A 134 -7.96 6.80 8.61
CA VAL A 134 -7.28 5.54 8.90
C VAL A 134 -6.03 5.79 9.75
N MET A 135 -5.19 6.77 9.42
CA MET A 135 -3.98 7.09 10.21
C MET A 135 -4.31 7.60 11.62
N ALA A 136 -5.47 8.23 11.78
CA ALA A 136 -6.00 8.67 13.07
C ALA A 136 -6.77 7.58 13.83
N GLU A 137 -6.83 6.35 13.30
CA GLU A 137 -7.55 5.19 13.89
C GLU A 137 -9.05 5.44 14.12
N LEU A 138 -9.62 6.41 13.41
CA LEU A 138 -11.05 6.73 13.49
C LEU A 138 -11.90 5.80 12.62
N ILE A 139 -11.32 5.29 11.53
CA ILE A 139 -11.95 4.34 10.62
C ILE A 139 -10.95 3.28 10.16
N LYS A 140 -11.46 2.22 9.55
CA LYS A 140 -10.65 1.13 8.99
C LYS A 140 -10.33 1.33 7.51
N ALA A 141 -9.14 0.92 7.12
CA ALA A 141 -8.76 0.75 5.73
C ALA A 141 -9.56 -0.38 5.09
N LYS A 142 -9.54 -0.45 3.76
CA LYS A 142 -10.15 -1.58 3.06
C LYS A 142 -9.17 -2.74 3.08
N HIS A 143 -9.35 -3.71 3.98
CA HIS A 143 -8.59 -4.97 3.92
C HIS A 143 -9.02 -5.74 2.65
N ILE A 144 -8.09 -5.93 1.72
CA ILE A 144 -8.32 -6.52 0.39
C ILE A 144 -8.08 -8.02 0.45
N ALA A 145 -6.92 -8.47 0.94
CA ALA A 145 -6.53 -9.87 0.95
C ALA A 145 -5.36 -10.13 1.91
N GLN A 146 -5.22 -11.39 2.31
CA GLN A 146 -4.01 -11.97 2.88
C GLN A 146 -3.43 -12.99 1.89
N ALA A 147 -2.11 -13.02 1.78
CA ALA A 147 -1.44 -13.84 0.77
C ALA A 147 -0.06 -14.32 1.23
N ALA A 148 0.41 -15.45 0.71
CA ALA A 148 1.80 -15.91 0.88
C ALA A 148 2.73 -15.37 -0.23
N ALA A 149 2.17 -14.96 -1.36
CA ALA A 149 2.88 -14.28 -2.43
C ALA A 149 1.93 -13.36 -3.19
N ILE A 150 2.48 -12.30 -3.76
CA ILE A 150 1.71 -11.30 -4.50
C ILE A 150 2.40 -10.99 -5.83
N LYS A 151 1.59 -10.79 -6.85
CA LYS A 151 2.02 -10.36 -8.17
C LYS A 151 1.18 -9.17 -8.61
N PHE A 152 1.85 -8.08 -8.89
CA PHE A 152 1.31 -6.89 -9.51
C PHE A 152 1.59 -6.92 -11.00
N GLU A 153 0.55 -6.80 -11.80
CA GLU A 153 0.67 -6.53 -13.22
C GLU A 153 0.20 -5.09 -13.45
N MET A 154 1.15 -4.20 -13.75
CA MET A 154 0.89 -2.79 -14.04
C MET A 154 0.86 -2.57 -15.56
N ARG A 155 -0.20 -1.94 -16.05
CA ARG A 155 -0.37 -1.61 -17.48
C ARG A 155 -0.39 -0.10 -17.64
N GLY A 156 0.56 0.41 -18.44
CA GLY A 156 0.78 1.85 -18.64
C GLY A 156 -0.44 2.55 -19.17
N GLY A 157 -1.01 2.13 -20.31
CA GLY A 157 -2.16 2.83 -20.91
C GLY A 157 -1.89 4.33 -21.07
N GLU A 158 -2.74 5.18 -20.49
CA GLU A 158 -2.56 6.65 -20.47
C GLU A 158 -1.44 7.14 -19.52
N TRP A 159 -0.85 6.25 -18.71
CA TRP A 159 0.18 6.54 -17.72
C TRP A 159 1.55 6.04 -18.18
N ASP A 160 2.56 6.91 -18.10
CA ASP A 160 3.95 6.58 -18.42
C ASP A 160 4.78 6.21 -17.17
N ARG A 161 4.26 6.49 -15.96
CA ARG A 161 4.93 6.24 -14.69
C ARG A 161 3.94 5.88 -13.56
N ALA A 162 4.37 5.00 -12.67
CA ALA A 162 3.72 4.70 -11.40
C ALA A 162 4.59 5.16 -10.22
N TYR A 163 3.97 5.77 -9.21
CA TYR A 163 4.65 6.02 -7.93
C TYR A 163 4.63 4.77 -7.08
N VAL A 164 5.81 4.31 -6.68
CA VAL A 164 6.02 3.12 -5.84
C VAL A 164 6.89 3.52 -4.66
N GLN A 165 6.69 2.85 -3.53
CA GLN A 165 7.52 3.00 -2.34
C GLN A 165 7.75 1.61 -1.73
N MET A 166 8.96 1.35 -1.26
CA MET A 166 9.35 0.12 -0.60
C MET A 166 10.33 0.48 0.53
N ASP A 167 10.07 -0.02 1.74
CA ASP A 167 10.93 0.14 2.92
C ASP A 167 11.43 1.58 3.19
N GLY A 168 10.57 2.56 2.89
CA GLY A 168 10.87 3.99 3.09
C GLY A 168 11.41 4.72 1.86
N GLU A 169 11.82 3.99 0.81
CA GLU A 169 12.40 4.56 -0.41
C GLU A 169 11.35 4.66 -1.54
N PRO A 170 10.97 5.89 -1.95
CA PRO A 170 10.01 6.10 -3.04
C PRO A 170 10.69 6.32 -4.39
N TRP A 171 10.10 5.82 -5.47
CA TRP A 171 10.55 6.09 -6.84
C TRP A 171 9.39 6.18 -7.83
N LYS A 172 9.69 6.70 -9.03
CA LYS A 172 8.79 6.69 -10.18
C LYS A 172 9.15 5.52 -11.09
N GLN A 173 8.38 4.44 -11.00
CA GLN A 173 8.52 3.27 -11.86
C GLN A 173 8.04 3.61 -13.28
N PRO A 174 8.89 3.53 -14.32
CA PRO A 174 8.43 3.65 -15.71
C PRO A 174 7.42 2.56 -16.06
N LEU A 175 6.38 2.93 -16.78
CA LEU A 175 5.39 2.04 -17.38
C LEU A 175 5.53 2.07 -18.89
N ILE A 176 5.53 0.90 -19.51
CA ILE A 176 5.55 0.78 -20.97
C ILE A 176 4.09 0.74 -21.43
N GLN A 177 3.70 1.61 -22.36
CA GLN A 177 2.27 1.76 -22.73
C GLN A 177 1.64 0.45 -23.26
N ASP A 178 2.41 -0.31 -24.03
CA ASP A 178 1.96 -1.54 -24.70
C ASP A 178 2.43 -2.83 -24.02
N GLN A 179 3.09 -2.74 -22.86
CA GLN A 179 3.58 -3.91 -22.13
C GLN A 179 3.22 -3.84 -20.65
N SER A 180 3.12 -5.01 -20.02
CA SER A 180 2.90 -5.09 -18.59
C SER A 180 4.23 -5.02 -17.84
N THR A 181 4.33 -4.11 -16.87
CA THR A 181 5.39 -4.16 -15.85
C THR A 181 4.93 -5.08 -14.73
N ILE A 182 5.65 -6.18 -14.51
CA ILE A 182 5.30 -7.18 -13.48
C ILE A 182 6.22 -7.00 -12.28
N VAL A 183 5.64 -6.96 -11.08
CA VAL A 183 6.37 -7.02 -9.81
C VAL A 183 5.83 -8.20 -9.03
N GLU A 184 6.70 -9.14 -8.68
CA GLU A 184 6.36 -10.26 -7.81
C GLU A 184 7.08 -10.12 -6.47
N ILE A 185 6.34 -10.30 -5.38
CA ILE A 185 6.89 -10.41 -4.04
C ILE A 185 6.58 -11.84 -3.57
N ASN A 186 7.66 -12.60 -3.41
CA ASN A 186 7.63 -14.01 -3.04
C ASN A 186 8.45 -14.20 -1.76
N LYS A 187 8.10 -15.25 -1.01
CA LYS A 187 8.92 -15.69 0.12
C LYS A 187 10.29 -16.15 -0.38
N VAL A 188 11.35 -15.64 0.25
CA VAL A 188 12.72 -16.07 -0.05
C VAL A 188 12.97 -17.50 0.43
N PRO A 189 13.81 -18.30 -0.25
CA PRO A 189 14.11 -19.67 0.16
C PRO A 189 14.68 -19.78 1.57
N TYR A 190 15.53 -18.82 1.95
CA TYR A 190 16.17 -18.72 3.26
C TYR A 190 15.66 -17.47 3.97
N HIS A 191 14.78 -17.67 4.94
CA HIS A 191 14.19 -16.59 5.74
C HIS A 191 14.54 -16.77 7.21
N SER A 192 14.66 -15.66 7.91
CA SER A 192 14.75 -15.66 9.37
C SER A 192 13.49 -16.29 9.98
N ARG A 193 13.66 -17.06 11.05
CA ARG A 193 12.56 -17.64 11.81
C ARG A 193 12.47 -16.94 13.15
N MET A 194 11.26 -16.55 13.55
CA MET A 194 10.99 -16.24 14.95
C MET A 194 10.78 -17.57 15.68
N ILE A 195 11.57 -17.80 16.72
CA ILE A 195 11.50 -19.01 17.55
C ILE A 195 11.11 -18.54 18.94
N ASN A 196 9.90 -18.86 19.36
CA ASN A 196 9.47 -18.61 20.72
C ASN A 196 10.12 -19.64 21.64
N GLY A 197 10.72 -19.16 22.74
CA GLY A 197 11.35 -20.01 23.73
C GLY A 197 10.30 -20.62 24.66
N ASP A 198 9.54 -21.59 24.16
CA ASP A 198 8.73 -22.52 24.96
C ASP A 198 8.42 -23.78 24.13
N SER A 199 9.45 -24.60 23.90
CA SER A 199 9.47 -26.07 23.69
C SER A 199 10.87 -26.51 23.26
#